data_AF-A0A3M2LM62-F1
#
_entry.id   AF-A0A3M2LM62-F1
#
_cell.length_a   1.000
_cell.length_b   1.000
_cell.length_c   1.000
_cell.angle_alpha   90.00
_cell.angle_beta   90.00
_cell.angle_gamma   90.00
#
_symmetry.space_group_name_H-M   'P 1'
#
loop_
_entity.id
_entity.type
_entity.pdbx_description
1 polymer ?
#
loop_
_entity_poly.entity_id
_entity_poly.type
_entity_poly.pdbx_seq_one_letter_code
_entity_poly.pdbx_strand_id
1 'polypeptide(L)' 'MQVEIETRADGVSVVRSEARRVVACFYDDPVREGWFVAHLPDGTTRRLWAPDGDRDEVARRLVRDR' A
#
# COMPACT_ATOMS: atom_id res chain seq x y z
N MET A 1 -12.26 4.79 9.62
CA MET A 1 -12.08 4.42 8.21
C MET A 1 -11.48 3.03 8.19
N GLN A 2 -12.30 2.05 7.82
CA GLN A 2 -11.91 0.66 7.71
C GLN A 2 -11.30 0.44 6.32
N VAL A 3 -10.19 -0.30 6.24
CA VAL A 3 -9.53 -0.64 4.97
C VAL A 3 -9.38 -2.16 4.89
N GLU A 4 -9.58 -2.71 3.70
CA GLU A 4 -9.34 -4.13 3.44
C GLU A 4 -7.99 -4.26 2.74
N ILE A 5 -7.11 -5.09 3.29
CA ILE A 5 -5.79 -5.36 2.75
C ILE A 5 -5.73 -6.83 2.38
N GLU A 6 -5.50 -7.10 1.10
CA GLU A 6 -5.30 -8.45 0.58
C GLU A 6 -3.85 -8.56 0.10
N THR A 7 -3.04 -9.35 0.79
CA THR A 7 -1.68 -9.68 0.33
C THR A 7 -1.73 -10.96 -0.50
N ARG A 8 -1.24 -10.87 -1.72
CA ARG A 8 -1.16 -11.98 -2.67
C ARG A 8 0.14 -12.78 -2.48
N ALA A 9 0.20 -13.96 -3.09
CA ALA A 9 1.35 -14.86 -2.99
C ALA A 9 2.64 -14.27 -3.59
N ASP A 10 2.54 -13.27 -4.47
CA ASP A 10 3.66 -12.53 -5.05
C ASP A 10 4.18 -11.39 -4.13
N GLY A 11 3.62 -11.25 -2.93
CA GLY A 11 3.98 -10.20 -1.97
C GLY A 11 3.31 -8.85 -2.23
N VAL A 12 2.52 -8.72 -3.29
CA VAL A 12 1.77 -7.49 -3.57
C VAL A 12 0.56 -7.41 -2.66
N SER A 13 0.43 -6.27 -1.98
CA SER A 13 -0.72 -5.94 -1.14
C SER A 13 -1.66 -5.00 -1.89
N VAL A 14 -2.93 -5.39 -2.01
CA VAL A 14 -3.99 -4.59 -2.61
C VAL A 14 -4.82 -3.95 -1.51
N VAL A 15 -4.93 -2.63 -1.52
CA VAL A 15 -5.73 -1.87 -0.57
C VAL A 15 -7.07 -1.54 -1.21
N ARG A 16 -8.16 -1.85 -0.52
CA ARG A 16 -9.52 -1.47 -0.91
C ARG A 16 -10.16 -0.59 0.16
N SER A 17 -10.90 0.41 -0.31
CA SER A 17 -11.78 1.23 0.52
C SER A 17 -13.02 0.44 0.97
N GLU A 18 -13.80 0.99 1.90
CA GLU A 18 -15.08 0.42 2.36
C GLU A 18 -16.06 0.16 1.20
N ALA A 19 -16.00 0.98 0.13
CA ALA A 19 -16.80 0.79 -1.09
C ALA A 19 -16.24 -0.29 -2.04
N ARG A 20 -15.27 -1.11 -1.58
CA ARG A 20 -14.55 -2.15 -2.34
C ARG A 20 -13.80 -1.65 -3.58
N ARG A 21 -13.57 -0.34 -3.69
CA ARG A 21 -12.73 0.25 -4.75
C ARG A 21 -11.26 0.11 -4.38
N VAL A 22 -10.43 -0.31 -5.34
CA VAL A 22 -8.97 -0.34 -5.20
C VAL A 22 -8.46 1.10 -5.07
N VAL A 23 -7.72 1.37 -4.01
CA VAL A 23 -7.14 2.69 -3.73
C VAL A 23 -5.64 2.73 -3.94
N ALA A 24 -4.97 1.59 -3.80
CA ALA A 24 -3.55 1.41 -4.09
C ALA A 24 -3.19 -0.07 -4.16
N CYS A 25 -2.08 -0.38 -4.83
CA CYS A 25 -1.36 -1.65 -4.69
C CYS A 25 0.06 -1.33 -4.23
N PHE A 26 0.64 -2.07 -3.29
CA PHE A 26 2.00 -1.81 -2.82
C PHE A 26 2.76 -3.07 -2.43
N TYR A 27 4.09 -2.97 -2.40
CA TYR A 27 5.00 -4.06 -2.04
C TYR A 27 6.28 -3.48 -1.42
N ASP A 28 7.04 -4.33 -0.71
CA ASP A 28 8.35 -3.98 -0.14
C ASP A 28 9.36 -3.62 -1.24
N ASP A 29 10.07 -2.49 -1.14
CA ASP A 29 11.13 -2.11 -2.09
C ASP A 29 12.32 -3.06 -1.91
N PRO A 30 12.63 -3.91 -2.91
CA PRO A 30 13.69 -4.92 -2.78
C PRO A 30 15.10 -4.29 -2.75
N VAL A 31 15.24 -3.01 -3.09
CA VAL A 31 16.52 -2.29 -3.11
C VAL A 31 16.74 -1.50 -1.83
N ARG A 32 15.67 -1.12 -1.13
CA ARG A 32 15.72 -0.25 0.05
C ARG A 32 14.89 -0.83 1.19
N GLU A 33 15.57 -1.48 2.13
CA GLU A 33 14.95 -1.98 3.36
C GLU A 33 14.15 -0.87 4.06
N GLY A 34 12.91 -1.19 4.48
CA GLY A 34 11.97 -0.26 5.14
C GLY A 34 11.20 0.67 4.20
N TRP A 35 11.45 0.62 2.89
CA TRP A 35 10.65 1.34 1.89
C TRP A 35 9.61 0.45 1.25
N PHE A 36 8.48 1.04 0.87
CA PHE A 36 7.42 0.41 0.10
C PHE A 36 7.19 1.18 -1.19
N VAL A 37 6.95 0.47 -2.29
CA VAL A 37 6.55 1.04 -3.57
C VAL A 37 5.04 0.87 -3.72
N ALA A 38 4.32 1.97 -3.91
CA ALA A 38 2.87 1.96 -4.08
C ALA A 38 2.47 2.51 -5.46
N HIS A 39 1.63 1.77 -6.17
CA HIS A 39 0.99 2.17 -7.42
C HIS A 39 -0.45 2.62 -7.15
N LEU A 40 -0.81 3.80 -7.64
CA LEU A 40 -2.11 4.42 -7.43
C LEU A 40 -3.02 4.29 -8.68
N PRO A 41 -4.36 4.35 -8.51
CA PRO A 41 -5.30 4.26 -9.62
C PRO A 41 -5.17 5.34 -10.70
N ASP A 42 -4.56 6.48 -10.38
CA ASP A 42 -4.27 7.55 -11.34
C ASP A 42 -3.01 7.30 -12.18
N GLY A 43 -2.40 6.12 -12.05
CA GLY A 43 -1.18 5.74 -12.76
C GLY A 43 0.11 6.25 -12.12
N THR A 44 0.04 6.99 -11.02
CA THR A 44 1.24 7.47 -10.33
C THR A 44 1.84 6.41 -9.40
N THR A 45 3.13 6.57 -9.12
CA THR A 45 3.86 5.72 -8.16
C THR A 45 4.39 6.57 -7.03
N ARG A 46 4.22 6.11 -5.79
CA ARG A 46 4.77 6.72 -4.58
C ARG A 46 5.70 5.75 -3.87
N ARG A 47 6.68 6.29 -3.16
CA ARG A 47 7.48 5.54 -2.21
C ARG A 47 7.13 5.98 -0.80
N LEU A 48 6.96 5.01 0.09
CA LEU A 48 6.57 5.23 1.47
C LEU A 48 7.63 4.63 2.38
N TRP A 49 8.12 5.43 3.32
CA TRP A 49 9.04 4.97 4.36
C TRP A 49 8.23 4.44 5.55
N ALA A 50 8.46 3.17 5.90
CA ALA A 50 7.90 2.47 7.05
C ALA A 50 8.96 1.50 7.62
N PRO A 51 9.84 1.97 8.52
CA PRO A 51 11.02 1.22 8.97
C PRO A 51 10.68 -0.09 9.69
N ASP A 52 9.53 -0.16 10.34
CA ASP A 52 9.08 -1.34 11.08
C ASP A 52 8.42 -2.40 10.17
N GLY A 53 8.32 -2.13 8.86
CA GLY A 53 7.70 -3.04 7.89
C GLY A 53 6.18 -3.18 8.05
N ASP A 54 5.53 -2.28 8.79
CA ASP A 54 4.09 -2.34 9.06
C ASP A 54 3.27 -1.99 7.81
N ARG A 55 2.82 -3.04 7.11
CA ARG A 55 1.96 -2.93 5.93
C ARG A 55 0.61 -2.30 6.24
N ASP A 56 0.07 -2.46 7.45
CA ASP A 56 -1.19 -1.85 7.84
C ASP A 56 -1.03 -0.34 7.98
N GLU A 57 0.10 0.13 8.53
CA GLU A 57 0.43 1.55 8.58
C GLU A 57 0.53 2.14 7.17
N VAL A 58 1.26 1.48 6.27
CA VAL A 58 1.42 1.88 4.86
C VAL A 58 0.05 1.99 4.18
N ALA A 59 -0.81 0.98 4.34
CA ALA A 59 -2.15 0.98 3.79
C ALA A 59 -3.00 2.14 4.33
N ARG A 60 -2.98 2.40 5.66
CA ARG A 60 -3.72 3.52 6.26
C ARG A 60 -3.25 4.87 5.72
N ARG A 61 -1.95 5.06 5.50
CA ARG A 61 -1.38 6.29 4.92
C ARG A 61 -1.82 6.49 3.47
N LEU A 62 -1.86 5.42 2.68
CA LEU A 62 -2.33 5.46 1.29
C LEU A 62 -3.79 5.89 1.16
N VAL A 63 -4.64 5.55 2.14
CA VAL A 63 -6.05 5.95 2.13
C VAL A 63 -6.26 7.36 2.72
N ARG A 64 -5.47 7.76 3.73
CA ARG A 64 -5.60 9.11 4.33
C ARG A 64 -5.29 10.25 3.36
N ASP A 65 -4.38 10.03 2.41
CA ASP A 65 -3.97 11.04 1.43
C ASP A 65 -4.93 11.18 0.23
N ARG A 66 -6.13 10.60 0.29
CA ARG A 66 -7.15 10.58 -0.78
C ARG A 66 -8.49 11.11 -0.29
#